data_AF-A0A6B3P710-F1
#
_entry.id   AF-A0A6B3P710-F1
#
_cell.length_a   1.000
_cell.length_b   1.000
_cell.length_c   1.000
_cell.angle_alpha   90.00
_cell.angle_beta   90.00
_cell.angle_gamma   90.00
#
_symmetry.space_group_name_H-M   'P 1'
#
loop_
_entity.id
_entity.type
_entity.pdbx_description
1 polymer ?
#
loop_
_entity_poly.entity_id
_entity_poly.type
_entity_poly.pdbx_seq_one_letter_code
_entity_poly.pdbx_strand_id
1 'polypeptide(L)' 'MFACEKAVELSPNDGGILDSRGLARVLTGDYQGAISDFQVFVDLVEDGEEKAKRQSWISALKKGENPITSEVLENLK' A
#
# COMPACT_ATOMS: atom_id res chain seq x y z
N MET A 1 -19.99 -8.10 9.29
CA MET A 1 -19.05 -7.04 8.85
C MET A 1 -18.11 -7.68 7.83
N PHE A 2 -18.61 -8.02 6.63
CA PHE A 2 -17.96 -8.95 5.68
C PHE A 2 -17.84 -8.38 4.26
N ALA A 3 -17.83 -7.05 4.11
CA ALA A 3 -17.73 -6.42 2.79
C ALA A 3 -16.27 -6.27 2.32
N CYS A 4 -15.29 -6.26 3.22
CA CYS A 4 -13.89 -6.00 2.87
C CYS A 4 -13.14 -7.25 2.38
N GLU A 5 -13.48 -8.44 2.87
CA GLU A 5 -12.79 -9.69 2.49
C GLU A 5 -13.13 -10.12 1.06
N LYS A 6 -14.35 -9.82 0.59
CA LYS A 6 -14.83 -10.22 -0.73
C LYS A 6 -14.31 -9.36 -1.89
N ALA A 7 -13.82 -8.15 -1.60
CA ALA A 7 -13.19 -7.30 -2.61
C ALA A 7 -11.85 -7.88 -3.12
N VAL A 8 -11.21 -8.77 -2.34
CA VAL A 8 -9.96 -9.45 -2.71
C VAL A 8 -10.19 -10.61 -3.69
N GLU A 9 -11.41 -11.15 -3.79
CA GLU A 9 -11.70 -12.33 -4.64
C GLU A 9 -11.93 -12.01 -6.13
N LEU A 10 -12.14 -10.74 -6.51
CA LEU A 10 -12.56 -10.40 -7.87
C LEU A 10 -11.41 -10.06 -8.84
N SER A 11 -10.23 -9.67 -8.33
CA SER A 11 -8.99 -9.49 -9.10
C SER A 11 -7.79 -9.53 -8.16
N PRO A 12 -7.21 -10.70 -7.85
CA PRO A 12 -6.08 -10.81 -6.92
C PRO A 12 -4.80 -10.09 -7.37
N ASN A 13 -4.77 -9.58 -8.61
CA ASN A 13 -3.61 -8.95 -9.25
C ASN A 13 -3.86 -7.50 -9.71
N ASP A 14 -4.95 -6.86 -9.27
CA ASP A 14 -5.10 -5.43 -9.53
C ASP A 14 -4.17 -4.65 -8.59
N GLY A 15 -3.09 -4.10 -9.15
CA GLY A 15 -2.11 -3.31 -8.40
C GLY A 15 -2.79 -2.20 -7.58
N GLY A 16 -3.85 -1.57 -8.08
CA GLY A 16 -4.55 -0.51 -7.36
C GLY A 16 -5.21 -0.99 -6.07
N ILE A 17 -5.70 -2.24 -6.02
CA ILE A 17 -6.32 -2.82 -4.82
C ILE A 17 -5.25 -3.11 -3.77
N LEU A 18 -4.12 -3.69 -4.16
CA LEU A 18 -3.00 -3.95 -3.27
C LEU A 18 -2.45 -2.64 -2.70
N ASP A 19 -2.33 -1.62 -3.54
CA ASP A 19 -1.86 -0.31 -3.13
C ASP A 19 -2.78 0.34 -2.08
N SER A 20 -4.08 0.36 -2.36
CA SER A 20 -5.09 0.90 -1.45
C SER A 20 -5.16 0.12 -0.13
N ARG A 21 -5.03 -1.22 -0.19
CA ARG A 21 -5.01 -2.08 1.00
C ARG A 21 -3.75 -1.85 1.83
N GLY A 22 -2.60 -1.69 1.18
CA GLY A 22 -1.35 -1.34 1.85
C GLY A 22 -1.47 -0.02 2.60
N LEU A 23 -2.05 1.01 1.97
CA LEU A 23 -2.34 2.31 2.61
C LEU A 23 -3.22 2.15 3.85
N ALA A 24 -4.33 1.42 3.73
CA ALA A 24 -5.26 1.17 4.84
C ALA A 24 -4.59 0.41 6.00
N ARG A 25 -3.70 -0.53 5.69
CA ARG A 25 -2.92 -1.28 6.69
C ARG A 25 -1.93 -0.40 7.44
N VAL A 26 -1.24 0.53 6.76
CA VAL A 26 -0.40 1.52 7.46
C VAL A 26 -1.24 2.38 8.39
N LEU A 27 -2.41 2.86 7.94
CA LEU A 27 -3.30 3.70 8.75
C LEU A 27 -3.88 2.98 9.97
N THR A 28 -3.99 1.65 9.91
CA THR A 28 -4.46 0.80 11.01
C THR A 28 -3.33 0.20 11.85
N GLY A 29 -2.08 0.51 11.54
CA GLY A 29 -0.89 0.06 12.27
C GLY A 29 -0.35 -1.31 11.86
N ASP A 30 -0.95 -1.97 10.86
CA ASP A 30 -0.44 -3.22 10.28
C ASP A 30 0.68 -2.94 9.27
N TYR A 31 1.85 -2.55 9.77
CA TYR A 31 2.99 -2.21 8.91
C TYR A 31 3.57 -3.41 8.16
N GLN A 32 3.51 -4.61 8.75
CA GLN A 32 4.00 -5.82 8.08
C GLN A 32 3.10 -6.21 6.90
N GLY A 33 1.78 -6.18 7.10
CA GLY A 33 0.83 -6.42 6.03
C GLY A 33 0.86 -5.33 4.96
N ALA A 34 1.13 -4.07 5.34
CA ALA A 34 1.32 -2.99 4.38
C ALA A 34 2.57 -3.18 3.50
N ILE A 35 3.70 -3.54 4.10
CA ILE A 35 4.94 -3.84 3.36
C ILE A 35 4.70 -4.96 2.35
N SER A 36 4.00 -6.04 2.76
CA SER A 36 3.69 -7.15 1.87
C SER A 36 2.85 -6.69 0.68
N ASP A 37 1.82 -5.86 0.90
CA ASP A 37 0.97 -5.36 -0.18
C ASP A 37 1.70 -4.45 -1.14
N PHE A 38 2.49 -3.49 -0.62
CA PHE A 38 3.28 -2.59 -1.44
C PHE A 38 4.37 -3.33 -2.23
N GLN A 39 4.95 -4.40 -1.67
CA GLN A 39 5.93 -5.20 -2.41
C GLN A 39 5.29 -5.88 -3.62
N VAL A 40 4.11 -6.49 -3.44
CA VAL A 40 3.38 -7.10 -4.58
C VAL A 40 2.98 -6.04 -5.60
N PHE A 41 2.54 -4.85 -5.17
CA PHE A 41 2.28 -3.73 -6.07
C PHE A 41 3.51 -3.38 -6.91
N VAL A 42 4.66 -3.15 -6.27
CA VAL A 42 5.93 -2.81 -6.93
C VAL A 42 6.38 -3.89 -7.92
N ASP A 43 6.11 -5.17 -7.62
CA ASP A 43 6.46 -6.28 -8.48
C ASP A 43 5.52 -6.42 -9.70
N LEU A 44 4.28 -5.91 -9.59
CA LEU A 44 3.27 -5.94 -10.66
C LEU A 44 3.34 -4.75 -11.61
N VAL A 45 3.72 -3.56 -11.12
CA VAL A 45 3.73 -2.34 -11.93
C VAL A 45 5.08 -2.12 -12.64
N GLU A 46 5.00 -1.63 -13.87
CA GLU A 46 6.17 -1.12 -14.59
C GLU A 46 6.72 0.13 -13.90
N ASP A 47 7.91 0.58 -14.31
CA ASP A 47 8.55 1.73 -13.69
C ASP A 47 7.71 3.00 -13.84
N GLY A 48 7.53 3.71 -12.71
CA GLY A 48 6.70 4.89 -12.61
C GLY A 48 6.82 5.55 -11.24
N GLU A 49 6.25 6.74 -11.12
CA GLU A 49 6.29 7.55 -9.89
C GLU A 49 5.67 6.80 -8.69
N GLU A 50 4.55 6.11 -8.92
CA GLU A 50 3.86 5.32 -7.90
C GLU A 50 4.75 4.20 -7.34
N LYS A 51 5.45 3.47 -8.21
CA LYS A 51 6.38 2.41 -7.83
C LYS A 51 7.51 2.95 -6.95
N ALA A 52 8.13 4.06 -7.36
CA ALA A 52 9.20 4.71 -6.60
C ALA A 52 8.70 5.18 -5.22
N LYS A 53 7.48 5.75 -5.18
CA LYS A 53 6.82 6.16 -3.94
C LYS A 53 6.61 4.96 -3.01
N ARG A 54 6.16 3.81 -3.52
CA ARG A 54 5.96 2.59 -2.70
C ARG A 54 7.25 1.97 -2.23
N GLN A 55 8.31 2.00 -3.02
CA GLN A 55 9.64 1.57 -2.57
C GLN A 55 10.19 2.45 -1.44
N SER A 56 9.96 3.77 -1.51
CA SER A 56 10.28 4.70 -0.41
C SER A 56 9.48 4.37 0.86
N TRP A 57 8.18 4.13 0.71
CA TRP A 57 7.31 3.76 1.83
C TRP A 57 7.69 2.44 2.47
N ILE A 58 7.99 1.41 1.68
CA ILE A 58 8.51 0.12 2.19
C ILE A 58 9.78 0.34 3.02
N SER A 59 10.68 1.19 2.54
CA SER A 59 11.94 1.49 3.23
C SER A 59 11.72 2.22 4.57
N ALA A 60 10.79 3.18 4.61
CA ALA A 60 10.41 3.88 5.84
C ALA A 60 9.75 2.92 6.85
N LEU A 61 8.78 2.12 6.41
CA LEU A 61 8.07 1.16 7.26
C LEU A 61 9.02 0.12 7.86
N LYS A 62 10.01 -0.36 7.08
CA LYS A 62 11.07 -1.26 7.58
C LYS A 62 11.95 -0.64 8.67
N LYS A 63 12.07 0.69 8.70
CA LYS A 63 12.77 1.44 9.76
C LYS A 63 11.87 1.75 10.96
N GLY A 64 10.58 1.40 10.89
CA GLY A 64 9.58 1.77 11.90
C GLY A 64 9.07 3.20 11.75
N GLU A 65 9.34 3.84 10.61
CA GLU A 65 8.84 5.19 10.28
C GLU A 65 7.52 5.06 9.51
N ASN A 66 6.52 5.87 9.86
CA ASN A 66 5.26 5.91 9.11
C ASN A 66 5.40 6.94 7.96
N PRO A 67 5.39 6.51 6.68
CA PRO A 67 5.54 7.41 5.55
C PRO A 67 4.24 8.15 5.19
N ILE A 68 3.10 7.79 5.78
CA ILE A 68 1.81 8.42 5.54
C ILE A 68 1.62 9.55 6.55
N THR A 69 2.07 10.74 6.17
CA THR A 69 1.77 11.98 6.89
C THR A 69 0.45 12.58 6.40
N SER A 70 -0.11 13.54 7.15
CA SER A 70 -1.30 14.29 6.72
C SER A 70 -1.09 14.96 5.35
N GLU A 71 0.12 15.46 5.09
CA GLU A 71 0.51 16.03 3.79
C GLU A 71 0.46 14.97 2.67
N VAL A 72 0.96 13.76 2.94
CA VAL A 72 0.89 12.66 1.97
C VAL A 72 -0.56 12.29 1.68
N LEU A 73 -1.44 12.26 2.68
CA LEU A 73 -2.87 11.98 2.50
C LEU A 73 -3.59 13.04 1.67
N GLU A 74 -3.21 14.32 1.80
CA GLU A 74 -3.77 15.39 0.98
C GLU A 74 -3.40 15.25 -0.50
N ASN A 75 -2.19 14.74 -0.78
CA ASN A 75 -1.71 14.46 -2.13
C ASN A 75 -2.21 13.12 -2.71
N LEU A 76 -3.07 12.39 -2.00
CA LEU A 76 -3.70 11.14 -2.47
C LEU A 76 -5.18 11.32 -2.85
N LYS A 77 -5.69 12.56 -2.81
CA LYS A 77 -7.06 12.91 -3.18
C LYS A 77 -7.25 13.06 -4.69
#